data_AF-A0A7X0ICR6-F1
#
_entry.id   AF-A0A7X0ICR6-F1
#
_cell.length_a   1.000
_cell.length_b   1.000
_cell.length_c   1.000
_cell.angle_alpha   90.00
_cell.angle_beta   90.00
_cell.angle_gamma   90.00
#
_symmetry.space_group_name_H-M   'P 1'
#
loop_
_entity.id
_entity.type
_entity.pdbx_description
1 polymer ?
#
loop_
_entity_poly.entity_id
_entity_poly.type
_entity_poly.pdbx_seq_one_letter_code
_entity_poly.pdbx_strand_id
1 'polypeptide(L)'
;MTKDDSDTLIRRLIAGDPAGVLDRARSSDEPDLLVAAALADPAARDMLTRAARLAAGTRERQLVAIAAARLAGDRDRVEVLCREHLADHPGDLLVAWIAATPHPGITPQPPGATMTRKTTAILLICAAILTNVAFTALGTVFTYPDVLKDPPGDVLAAFRASQTAVTAWFTVLALSAALFAPIAIGVGRLSRSVPMRLAVPAGVAAAVVQVAGLLRWPLLVPGYAAAAADPSTAAAARASFTTAHFILGTVVGETFGYLLTSAWTLLILVALYRTFAGRWFTVLGSVSALLILTGVLSPVGLPVVDLANFIGYVLWSLWLIAFAVLLLRRAVAVPR
;
A
#
# COMPACT_ATOMS: atom_id res chain seq x y z
N MET A 1 -50.51 -5.93 5.00
CA MET A 1 -49.82 -4.85 5.71
C MET A 1 -49.49 -3.78 4.68
N THR A 2 -49.67 -2.50 4.99
CA THR A 2 -49.31 -1.45 4.04
C THR A 2 -47.82 -1.15 4.19
N LYS A 3 -47.19 -0.59 3.15
CA LYS A 3 -45.78 -0.14 3.20
C LYS A 3 -45.51 0.81 4.38
N ASP A 4 -46.54 1.55 4.81
CA ASP A 4 -46.49 2.54 5.89
C ASP A 4 -46.28 1.90 7.27
N ASP A 5 -46.81 0.69 7.47
CA ASP A 5 -46.62 -0.08 8.71
C ASP A 5 -45.16 -0.57 8.84
N SER A 6 -44.55 -1.00 7.73
CA SER A 6 -43.14 -1.45 7.68
C SER A 6 -42.18 -0.29 7.92
N ASP A 7 -42.43 0.86 7.30
CA ASP A 7 -41.65 2.08 7.50
C ASP A 7 -41.72 2.56 8.97
N THR A 8 -42.89 2.42 9.60
CA THR A 8 -43.06 2.75 11.02
C THR A 8 -42.19 1.86 11.93
N LEU A 9 -42.14 0.56 11.64
CA LEU A 9 -41.29 -0.37 12.40
C LEU A 9 -39.80 -0.07 12.20
N ILE A 10 -39.37 0.24 10.98
CA ILE A 10 -37.98 0.64 10.68
C ILE A 10 -37.62 1.92 11.42
N ARG A 11 -38.49 2.92 11.47
CA ARG A 11 -38.26 4.16 12.24
C ARG A 11 -38.12 3.89 13.75
N ARG A 12 -38.89 2.96 14.31
CA ARG A 12 -38.75 2.53 15.72
C ARG A 12 -37.41 1.85 15.97
N LEU A 13 -36.96 0.99 15.07
CA LEU A 13 -35.62 0.38 15.14
C LEU A 13 -34.53 1.46 15.15
N ILE A 14 -34.61 2.44 14.25
CA ILE A 14 -33.67 3.57 14.17
C ILE A 14 -33.64 4.36 15.48
N ALA A 15 -34.79 4.51 16.14
CA ALA A 15 -34.92 5.15 17.46
C ALA A 15 -34.44 4.27 18.63
N GLY A 16 -33.95 3.06 18.39
CA GLY A 16 -33.41 2.16 19.41
C GLY A 16 -34.39 1.12 19.97
N ASP A 17 -35.56 0.94 19.35
CA ASP A 17 -36.55 -0.06 19.74
C ASP A 17 -36.71 -1.16 18.67
N PRO A 18 -35.91 -2.25 18.75
CA PRO A 18 -35.91 -3.31 17.74
C PRO A 18 -37.04 -4.32 17.92
N ALA A 19 -37.76 -4.32 19.05
CA ALA A 19 -38.66 -5.41 19.44
C ALA A 19 -39.76 -5.65 18.40
N GLY A 20 -40.36 -4.57 17.89
CA GLY A 20 -41.41 -4.65 16.87
C GLY A 20 -40.93 -5.20 15.53
N VAL A 21 -39.71 -4.85 15.11
CA VAL A 21 -39.10 -5.38 13.88
C VAL A 21 -38.79 -6.87 14.03
N LEU A 22 -38.21 -7.27 15.16
CA LEU A 22 -37.82 -8.66 15.43
C LEU A 22 -39.04 -9.59 15.50
N ASP A 23 -40.11 -9.17 16.17
CA ASP A 23 -41.34 -9.96 16.24
C ASP A 23 -41.99 -10.10 14.87
N ARG A 24 -42.13 -8.98 14.15
CA ARG A 24 -42.81 -8.96 12.84
C ARG A 24 -42.04 -9.73 11.76
N ALA A 25 -40.71 -9.66 11.76
CA ALA A 25 -39.87 -10.33 10.78
C ALA A 25 -40.04 -11.86 10.77
N ARG A 26 -40.42 -12.48 11.90
CA ARG A 26 -40.67 -13.93 11.98
C ARG A 26 -41.75 -14.40 11.02
N SER A 27 -42.79 -13.59 10.83
CA SER A 27 -43.95 -13.87 9.98
C SER A 27 -44.01 -13.02 8.71
N SER A 28 -42.92 -12.31 8.37
CA SER A 28 -42.85 -11.44 7.18
C SER A 28 -42.01 -12.05 6.07
N ASP A 29 -42.39 -11.77 4.83
CA ASP A 29 -41.61 -12.06 3.62
C ASP A 29 -41.03 -10.78 2.99
N GLU A 30 -41.18 -9.62 3.65
CA GLU A 30 -40.63 -8.35 3.17
C GLU A 30 -39.11 -8.29 3.42
N PRO A 31 -38.27 -8.14 2.36
CA PRO A 31 -36.82 -8.10 2.50
C PRO A 31 -36.32 -7.01 3.46
N ASP A 32 -36.96 -5.83 3.45
CA ASP A 32 -36.55 -4.69 4.28
C ASP A 32 -36.66 -5.00 5.78
N LEU A 33 -37.74 -5.67 6.22
CA LEU A 33 -37.95 -6.07 7.61
C LEU A 33 -37.02 -7.20 8.03
N LEU A 34 -36.77 -8.16 7.13
CA LEU A 34 -35.84 -9.27 7.38
C LEU A 34 -34.39 -8.77 7.53
N VAL A 35 -33.98 -7.81 6.68
CA VAL A 35 -32.68 -7.15 6.78
C VAL A 35 -32.57 -6.33 8.07
N ALA A 36 -33.60 -5.54 8.40
CA ALA A 36 -33.64 -4.74 9.62
C ALA A 36 -33.50 -5.62 10.88
N ALA A 37 -34.21 -6.76 10.94
CA ALA A 37 -34.11 -7.71 12.04
C ALA A 37 -32.72 -8.34 12.16
N ALA A 38 -32.11 -8.75 11.04
CA ALA A 38 -30.76 -9.32 11.02
C ALA A 38 -29.68 -8.34 11.49
N LEU A 39 -29.88 -7.03 11.25
CA LEU A 39 -28.99 -5.98 11.73
C LEU A 39 -29.19 -5.65 13.21
N ALA A 40 -30.42 -5.82 13.72
CA ALA A 40 -30.79 -5.50 15.09
C ALA A 40 -30.32 -6.54 16.10
N ASP A 41 -30.36 -7.84 15.74
CA ASP A 41 -30.07 -8.94 16.66
C ASP A 41 -29.14 -9.98 16.01
N PRO A 42 -27.98 -10.29 16.61
CA PRO A 42 -27.12 -11.41 16.19
C PRO A 42 -27.84 -12.76 16.11
N ALA A 43 -28.88 -12.99 16.91
CA ALA A 43 -29.68 -14.22 16.89
C ALA A 43 -30.59 -14.32 15.66
N ALA A 44 -30.83 -13.21 14.94
CA ALA A 44 -31.70 -13.14 13.76
C ALA A 44 -30.92 -13.12 12.43
N ARG A 45 -29.63 -13.47 12.43
CA ARG A 45 -28.77 -13.42 11.23
C ARG A 45 -29.22 -14.33 10.09
N ASP A 46 -29.92 -15.41 10.41
CA ASP A 46 -30.53 -16.31 9.43
C ASP A 46 -31.59 -15.60 8.56
N MET A 47 -32.24 -14.56 9.09
CA MET A 47 -33.21 -13.74 8.36
C MET A 47 -32.59 -13.03 7.15
N LEU A 48 -31.29 -12.70 7.18
CA LEU A 48 -30.60 -12.13 6.02
C LEU A 48 -30.54 -13.12 4.85
N THR A 49 -30.40 -14.42 5.15
CA THR A 49 -30.41 -15.47 4.11
C THR A 49 -31.79 -15.61 3.50
N ARG A 50 -32.85 -15.45 4.29
CA ARG A 50 -34.24 -15.42 3.81
C ARG A 50 -34.49 -14.19 2.94
N ALA A 51 -34.04 -13.01 3.38
CA ALA A 51 -34.14 -11.77 2.59
C ALA A 51 -33.46 -11.91 1.22
N ALA A 52 -32.27 -12.52 1.19
CA ALA A 52 -31.54 -12.77 -0.06
C ALA A 52 -32.32 -13.63 -1.05
N ARG A 53 -33.08 -14.62 -0.57
CA ARG A 53 -33.93 -15.48 -1.43
C ARG A 53 -35.17 -14.76 -1.94
N LEU A 54 -35.73 -13.85 -1.14
CA LEU A 54 -36.96 -13.14 -1.44
C LEU A 54 -36.75 -11.84 -2.23
N ALA A 55 -35.51 -11.34 -2.30
CA ALA A 55 -35.14 -10.14 -3.05
C ALA A 55 -35.33 -10.32 -4.57
N ALA A 56 -36.44 -9.79 -5.09
CA ALA A 56 -36.78 -9.84 -6.51
C ALA A 56 -36.21 -8.64 -7.27
N GLY A 57 -36.14 -7.47 -6.61
CA GLY A 57 -35.70 -6.21 -7.20
C GLY A 57 -34.21 -5.90 -7.02
N THR A 58 -33.69 -5.00 -7.86
CA THR A 58 -32.29 -4.50 -7.72
C THR A 58 -32.09 -3.77 -6.40
N ARG A 59 -33.06 -2.95 -5.97
CA ARG A 59 -33.04 -2.26 -4.66
C ARG A 59 -32.86 -3.24 -3.51
N GLU A 60 -33.67 -4.30 -3.47
CA GLU A 60 -33.67 -5.30 -2.41
C GLU A 60 -32.35 -6.08 -2.37
N ARG A 61 -31.82 -6.45 -3.54
CA ARG A 61 -30.51 -7.11 -3.65
C ARG A 61 -29.38 -6.20 -3.14
N GLN A 62 -29.40 -4.91 -3.46
CA GLN A 62 -28.44 -3.94 -2.95
C GLN A 62 -28.53 -3.82 -1.42
N LEU A 63 -29.75 -3.73 -0.87
CA LEU A 63 -29.99 -3.67 0.57
C LEU A 63 -29.42 -4.90 1.31
N VAL A 64 -29.68 -6.10 0.77
CA VAL A 64 -29.12 -7.36 1.31
C VAL A 64 -27.58 -7.35 1.25
N ALA A 65 -26.99 -6.87 0.15
CA ALA A 65 -25.52 -6.78 0.02
C ALA A 65 -24.89 -5.80 1.02
N ILE A 66 -25.54 -4.65 1.26
CA ILE A 66 -25.13 -3.66 2.27
C ILE A 66 -25.16 -4.29 3.66
N ALA A 67 -26.27 -4.96 4.01
CA ALA A 67 -26.41 -5.59 5.32
C ALA A 67 -25.43 -6.75 5.52
N ALA A 68 -25.18 -7.56 4.50
CA ALA A 68 -24.16 -8.60 4.54
C ALA A 68 -22.75 -8.03 4.78
N ALA A 69 -22.39 -6.95 4.07
CA ALA A 69 -21.11 -6.27 4.28
C ALA A 69 -20.99 -5.69 5.70
N ARG A 70 -22.09 -5.15 6.24
CA ARG A 70 -22.16 -4.64 7.61
C ARG A 70 -21.95 -5.74 8.64
N LEU A 71 -22.65 -6.86 8.52
CA LEU A 71 -22.50 -7.99 9.46
C LEU A 71 -21.13 -8.67 9.36
N ALA A 72 -20.49 -8.62 8.20
CA ALA A 72 -19.12 -9.11 8.00
C ALA A 72 -18.02 -8.15 8.49
N GLY A 73 -18.38 -6.91 8.84
CA GLY A 73 -17.43 -5.87 9.28
C GLY A 73 -16.61 -5.23 8.15
N ASP A 74 -17.06 -5.32 6.90
CA ASP A 74 -16.35 -4.77 5.73
C ASP A 74 -16.71 -3.29 5.50
N ARG A 75 -16.09 -2.39 6.27
CA ARG A 75 -16.42 -0.95 6.29
C ARG A 75 -16.32 -0.28 4.91
N ASP A 76 -15.22 -0.51 4.19
CA ASP A 76 -14.99 0.13 2.88
C ASP A 76 -16.12 -0.22 1.91
N ARG A 77 -16.59 -1.48 1.97
CA ARG A 77 -17.67 -1.97 1.14
C ARG A 77 -19.02 -1.40 1.55
N VAL A 78 -19.31 -1.30 2.85
CA VAL A 78 -20.53 -0.63 3.34
C VAL A 78 -20.59 0.82 2.88
N GLU A 79 -19.49 1.57 2.99
CA GLU A 79 -19.48 2.98 2.60
C GLU A 79 -19.78 3.20 1.11
N VAL A 80 -19.13 2.41 0.24
CA VAL A 80 -19.34 2.51 -1.22
C VAL A 80 -20.76 2.09 -1.59
N LEU A 81 -21.22 0.94 -1.07
CA LEU A 81 -22.55 0.42 -1.41
C LEU A 81 -23.68 1.31 -0.87
N CYS A 82 -23.55 1.86 0.34
CA CYS A 82 -24.53 2.82 0.86
C CYS A 82 -24.58 4.10 0.01
N ARG A 83 -23.42 4.61 -0.42
CA ARG A 83 -23.34 5.82 -1.25
C ARG A 83 -24.00 5.61 -2.61
N GLU A 84 -23.72 4.48 -3.26
CA GLU A 84 -24.31 4.12 -4.55
C GLU A 84 -25.82 3.92 -4.42
N HIS A 85 -26.26 3.17 -3.41
CA HIS A 85 -27.69 2.92 -3.18
C HIS A 85 -28.47 4.21 -2.89
N LEU A 86 -27.94 5.11 -2.04
CA LEU A 86 -28.61 6.37 -1.71
C LEU A 86 -28.61 7.38 -2.87
N ALA A 87 -27.76 7.21 -3.88
CA ALA A 87 -27.82 8.02 -5.10
C ALA A 87 -29.08 7.68 -5.92
N ASP A 88 -29.44 6.40 -6.00
CA ASP A 88 -30.64 5.93 -6.73
C ASP A 88 -31.90 5.91 -5.85
N HIS A 89 -31.73 5.76 -4.54
CA HIS A 89 -32.80 5.59 -3.54
C HIS A 89 -32.59 6.50 -2.31
N PRO A 90 -32.67 7.83 -2.46
CA PRO A 90 -32.35 8.78 -1.39
C PRO A 90 -33.26 8.70 -0.15
N GLY A 91 -34.45 8.10 -0.29
CA GLY A 91 -35.41 7.93 0.80
C GLY A 91 -35.25 6.65 1.62
N ASP A 92 -34.23 5.82 1.37
CA ASP A 92 -34.04 4.57 2.11
C ASP A 92 -33.50 4.82 3.53
N LEU A 93 -34.42 4.86 4.50
CA LEU A 93 -34.10 5.16 5.90
C LEU A 93 -33.20 4.10 6.55
N LEU A 94 -33.32 2.84 6.14
CA LEU A 94 -32.53 1.75 6.70
C LEU A 94 -31.07 1.86 6.24
N VAL A 95 -30.84 2.13 4.94
CA VAL A 95 -29.48 2.35 4.41
C VAL A 95 -28.87 3.64 4.95
N ALA A 96 -29.65 4.72 5.06
CA ALA A 96 -29.20 5.95 5.70
C ALA A 96 -28.77 5.72 7.16
N TRP A 97 -29.53 4.92 7.91
CA TRP A 97 -29.17 4.53 9.27
C TRP A 97 -27.91 3.68 9.33
N ILE A 98 -27.73 2.71 8.42
CA ILE A 98 -26.50 1.89 8.34
C ILE A 98 -25.27 2.77 8.06
N ALA A 99 -25.42 3.77 7.20
CA ALA A 99 -24.35 4.73 6.88
C ALA A 99 -24.03 5.64 8.08
N ALA A 100 -25.05 6.04 8.85
CA ALA A 100 -24.90 6.92 10.01
C ALA A 100 -24.45 6.20 11.29
N THR A 101 -24.71 4.90 11.43
CA THR A 101 -24.37 4.14 12.65
C THR A 101 -22.88 3.77 12.68
N PRO A 102 -22.11 4.26 13.67
CA PRO A 102 -20.72 3.85 13.87
C PRO A 102 -20.62 2.33 14.06
N HIS A 103 -19.57 1.72 13.55
CA HIS A 103 -19.31 0.30 13.80
C HIS A 103 -18.93 0.12 15.28
N PRO A 104 -19.56 -0.81 16.04
CA PRO A 104 -19.23 -1.00 17.45
C PRO A 104 -17.74 -1.34 17.61
N GLY A 105 -16.96 -0.46 18.28
CA GLY A 105 -15.58 -0.74 18.67
C GLY A 105 -14.50 0.30 18.32
N ILE A 106 -14.80 1.46 17.73
CA ILE A 106 -13.77 2.51 17.49
C ILE A 106 -14.37 3.92 17.62
N THR A 107 -13.68 4.82 18.33
CA THR A 107 -13.91 6.27 18.36
C THR A 107 -13.84 6.90 16.95
N PRO A 108 -14.54 8.02 16.67
CA PRO A 108 -14.49 8.66 15.37
C PRO A 108 -13.07 9.18 15.13
N GLN A 109 -12.36 8.60 14.16
CA GLN A 109 -11.10 9.16 13.70
C GLN A 109 -11.42 10.34 12.77
N PRO A 110 -10.80 11.52 12.96
CA PRO A 110 -11.03 12.68 12.10
C PRO A 110 -10.74 12.35 10.64
N PRO A 111 -11.28 13.10 9.66
CA PRO A 111 -11.14 12.85 8.23
C PRO A 111 -9.69 13.06 7.76
N GLY A 112 -8.81 12.14 8.13
CA GLY A 112 -7.53 11.93 7.47
C GLY A 112 -7.78 11.00 6.30
N ALA A 113 -7.39 11.41 5.10
CA ALA A 113 -7.56 10.67 3.86
C ALA A 113 -7.26 9.17 4.05
N THR A 114 -8.31 8.35 4.11
CA THR A 114 -8.20 6.91 4.22
C THR A 114 -7.62 6.39 2.90
N MET A 115 -6.30 6.14 2.87
CA MET A 115 -5.70 5.50 1.69
C MET A 115 -6.44 4.20 1.36
N THR A 116 -7.00 4.16 0.16
CA THR A 116 -7.76 3.02 -0.38
C THR A 116 -6.81 1.96 -0.95
N ARG A 117 -7.31 0.74 -1.17
CA ARG A 117 -6.56 -0.32 -1.88
C ARG A 117 -6.12 0.15 -3.28
N LYS A 118 -6.96 0.94 -3.96
CA LYS A 118 -6.64 1.55 -5.26
C LYS A 118 -5.46 2.52 -5.15
N THR A 119 -5.45 3.38 -4.14
CA THR A 119 -4.30 4.27 -3.87
C THR A 119 -3.03 3.47 -3.62
N THR A 120 -3.08 2.42 -2.80
CA THR A 120 -1.92 1.54 -2.53
C THR A 120 -1.39 0.88 -3.81
N ALA A 121 -2.29 0.39 -4.67
CA ALA A 121 -1.91 -0.20 -5.95
C ALA A 121 -1.27 0.82 -6.91
N ILE A 122 -1.80 2.04 -6.98
CA ILE A 122 -1.21 3.13 -7.79
C ILE A 122 0.20 3.44 -7.27
N LEU A 123 0.37 3.57 -5.96
CA LEU A 123 1.68 3.85 -5.36
C LEU A 123 2.71 2.75 -5.69
N LEU A 124 2.32 1.47 -5.59
CA LEU A 124 3.16 0.33 -5.96
C LEU A 124 3.64 0.42 -7.43
N ILE A 125 2.72 0.72 -8.35
CA ILE A 125 3.04 0.87 -9.78
C ILE A 125 3.95 2.08 -10.01
N CYS A 126 3.61 3.23 -9.42
CA CYS A 126 4.40 4.45 -9.54
C CYS A 126 5.82 4.26 -9.00
N ALA A 127 5.99 3.62 -7.84
CA ALA A 127 7.31 3.34 -7.27
C ALA A 127 8.14 2.43 -8.20
N ALA A 128 7.55 1.36 -8.73
CA ALA A 128 8.24 0.46 -9.66
C ALA A 128 8.66 1.20 -10.95
N ILE A 129 7.77 1.97 -11.57
CA ILE A 129 8.06 2.71 -12.80
C ILE A 129 9.13 3.79 -12.56
N LEU A 130 8.94 4.64 -11.55
CA LEU A 130 9.86 5.74 -11.28
C LEU A 130 11.28 5.25 -10.97
N THR A 131 11.41 4.19 -10.17
CA THR A 131 12.72 3.60 -9.85
C THR A 131 13.42 3.09 -11.11
N ASN A 132 12.73 2.35 -11.98
CA ASN A 132 13.35 1.80 -13.20
C ASN A 132 13.71 2.91 -14.20
N VAL A 133 12.84 3.91 -14.37
CA VAL A 133 13.10 5.05 -15.26
C VAL A 133 14.29 5.86 -14.76
N ALA A 134 14.33 6.21 -13.46
CA ALA A 134 15.43 6.98 -12.90
C ALA A 134 16.75 6.22 -12.93
N PHE A 135 16.74 4.91 -12.63
CA PHE A 135 17.94 4.06 -12.72
C PHE A 135 18.47 3.98 -14.15
N THR A 136 17.60 3.78 -15.13
CA THR A 136 17.99 3.74 -16.56
C THR A 136 18.56 5.07 -17.01
N ALA A 137 17.92 6.18 -16.63
CA ALA A 137 18.40 7.52 -16.96
C ALA A 137 19.78 7.81 -16.34
N LEU A 138 19.97 7.48 -15.05
CA LEU A 138 21.26 7.60 -14.36
C LEU A 138 22.33 6.70 -14.98
N GLY A 139 21.98 5.48 -15.38
CA GLY A 139 22.90 4.60 -16.12
C GLY A 139 23.37 5.22 -17.43
N THR A 140 22.48 5.95 -18.11
CA THR A 140 22.80 6.60 -19.40
C THR A 140 23.63 7.87 -19.24
N VAL A 141 23.30 8.74 -18.27
CA VAL A 141 23.94 10.06 -18.13
C VAL A 141 25.11 10.10 -17.15
N PHE A 142 25.23 9.08 -16.30
CA PHE A 142 26.18 9.06 -15.18
C PHE A 142 26.87 7.71 -14.99
N THR A 143 26.63 6.73 -15.88
CA THR A 143 27.19 5.37 -15.75
C THR A 143 26.86 4.75 -14.39
N TYR A 144 25.70 5.07 -13.84
CA TYR A 144 25.23 4.52 -12.58
C TYR A 144 24.80 3.06 -12.74
N PRO A 145 25.14 2.15 -11.81
CA PRO A 145 25.82 2.37 -10.53
C PRO A 145 27.34 2.23 -10.58
N ASP A 146 27.94 1.88 -11.73
CA ASP A 146 29.37 1.56 -11.79
C ASP A 146 30.28 2.75 -11.47
N VAL A 147 29.86 3.97 -11.80
CA VAL A 147 30.56 5.21 -11.40
C VAL A 147 30.81 5.30 -9.90
N LEU A 148 30.01 4.61 -9.06
CA LEU A 148 30.19 4.64 -7.61
C LEU A 148 31.46 3.95 -7.12
N LYS A 149 32.09 3.14 -7.98
CA LYS A 149 33.31 2.39 -7.72
C LYS A 149 34.57 3.14 -8.18
N ASP A 150 34.40 4.22 -8.93
CA ASP A 150 35.50 5.03 -9.44
C ASP A 150 36.16 5.85 -8.31
N PRO A 151 37.41 6.29 -8.50
CA PRO A 151 38.07 7.20 -7.57
C PRO A 151 37.23 8.46 -7.31
N PRO A 152 37.18 8.99 -6.06
CA PRO A 152 36.37 10.16 -5.69
C PRO A 152 36.52 11.38 -6.62
N GLY A 153 37.72 11.61 -7.15
CA GLY A 153 37.98 12.70 -8.10
C GLY A 153 37.22 12.54 -9.40
N ASP A 154 37.14 11.32 -9.92
CA ASP A 154 36.51 10.98 -11.20
C ASP A 154 34.99 11.02 -11.05
N VAL A 155 34.44 10.51 -9.93
CA VAL A 155 33.01 10.61 -9.63
C VAL A 155 32.54 12.06 -9.57
N LEU A 156 33.28 12.92 -8.87
CA LEU A 156 32.94 14.34 -8.75
C LEU A 156 33.09 15.07 -10.10
N ALA A 157 34.05 14.67 -10.94
CA ALA A 157 34.20 15.22 -12.28
C ALA A 157 33.04 14.81 -13.21
N ALA A 158 32.69 13.53 -13.21
CA ALA A 158 31.53 13.00 -13.95
C ALA A 158 30.23 13.68 -13.49
N PHE A 159 30.08 13.91 -12.17
CA PHE A 159 28.92 14.62 -11.64
C PHE A 159 28.85 16.05 -12.18
N ARG A 160 29.95 16.82 -12.16
CA ARG A 160 29.96 18.18 -12.73
C ARG A 160 29.59 18.20 -14.20
N ALA A 161 30.03 17.21 -14.98
CA ALA A 161 29.75 17.13 -16.41
C ALA A 161 28.25 17.01 -16.72
N SER A 162 27.44 16.46 -15.80
CA SER A 162 26.00 16.24 -15.99
C SER A 162 25.16 16.65 -14.77
N GLN A 163 25.63 17.64 -14.00
CA GLN A 163 25.11 17.95 -12.66
C GLN A 163 23.59 18.10 -12.60
N THR A 164 23.01 18.90 -13.50
CA THR A 164 21.56 19.13 -13.54
C THR A 164 20.78 17.83 -13.73
N ALA A 165 21.19 17.00 -14.70
CA ALA A 165 20.53 15.74 -14.99
C ALA A 165 20.69 14.74 -13.84
N VAL A 166 21.90 14.60 -13.31
CA VAL A 166 22.20 13.67 -12.19
C VAL A 166 21.41 14.07 -10.94
N THR A 167 21.39 15.36 -10.60
CA THR A 167 20.62 15.91 -9.48
C THR A 167 19.12 15.64 -9.64
N ALA A 168 18.58 15.90 -10.83
CA ALA A 168 17.16 15.67 -11.10
C ALA A 168 16.80 14.18 -10.98
N TRP A 169 17.58 13.28 -11.60
CA TRP A 169 17.26 11.86 -11.59
C TRP A 169 17.48 11.19 -10.22
N PHE A 170 18.50 11.59 -9.45
CA PHE A 170 18.62 11.16 -8.05
C PHE A 170 17.48 11.69 -7.18
N THR A 171 16.92 12.87 -7.47
CA THR A 171 15.73 13.37 -6.79
C THR A 171 14.51 12.51 -7.13
N VAL A 172 14.30 12.14 -8.40
CA VAL A 172 13.23 11.21 -8.80
C VAL A 172 13.39 9.84 -8.12
N LEU A 173 14.63 9.33 -8.06
CA LEU A 173 14.93 8.06 -7.39
C LEU A 173 14.69 8.15 -5.87
N ALA A 174 15.04 9.27 -5.22
CA ALA A 174 14.74 9.51 -3.82
C ALA A 174 13.22 9.58 -3.57
N LEU A 175 12.47 10.23 -4.47
CA LEU A 175 11.02 10.29 -4.38
C LEU A 175 10.38 8.90 -4.55
N SER A 176 10.88 8.07 -5.49
CA SER A 176 10.37 6.70 -5.64
C SER A 176 10.65 5.84 -4.41
N ALA A 177 11.83 5.98 -3.80
CA ALA A 177 12.13 5.34 -2.51
C ALA A 177 11.22 5.85 -1.38
N ALA A 178 10.91 7.15 -1.35
CA ALA A 178 10.01 7.74 -0.36
C ALA A 178 8.57 7.19 -0.47
N LEU A 179 8.10 6.82 -1.68
CA LEU A 179 6.80 6.16 -1.87
C LEU A 179 6.71 4.82 -1.13
N PHE A 180 7.84 4.20 -0.78
CA PHE A 180 7.83 2.92 -0.09
C PHE A 180 7.22 3.01 1.32
N ALA A 181 7.32 4.16 1.99
CA ALA A 181 6.68 4.39 3.29
C ALA A 181 5.13 4.35 3.24
N PRO A 182 4.44 5.16 2.41
CA PRO A 182 2.99 5.05 2.27
C PRO A 182 2.57 3.71 1.66
N ILE A 183 3.38 3.07 0.80
CA ILE A 183 3.12 1.70 0.35
C ILE A 183 3.10 0.73 1.54
N ALA A 184 4.11 0.77 2.41
CA ALA A 184 4.18 -0.11 3.58
C ALA A 184 2.97 0.08 4.51
N ILE A 185 2.55 1.34 4.74
CA ILE A 185 1.36 1.67 5.53
C ILE A 185 0.08 1.15 4.86
N GLY A 186 -0.07 1.36 3.54
CA GLY A 186 -1.24 0.90 2.78
C GLY A 186 -1.37 -0.61 2.75
N VAL A 187 -0.27 -1.30 2.46
CA VAL A 187 -0.19 -2.78 2.49
C VAL A 187 -0.41 -3.32 3.90
N GLY A 188 0.06 -2.61 4.93
CA GLY A 188 -0.16 -2.92 6.34
C GLY A 188 -1.64 -3.11 6.72
N ARG A 189 -2.54 -2.45 6.00
CA ARG A 189 -3.99 -2.53 6.24
C ARG A 189 -4.65 -3.80 5.70
N LEU A 190 -3.93 -4.59 4.89
CA LEU A 190 -4.48 -5.81 4.28
C LEU A 190 -4.56 -6.99 5.25
N SER A 191 -3.85 -6.95 6.37
CA SER A 191 -3.81 -8.05 7.35
C SER A 191 -3.49 -7.52 8.74
N ARG A 192 -4.06 -8.12 9.79
CA ARG A 192 -3.73 -7.80 11.20
C ARG A 192 -2.71 -8.76 11.83
N SER A 193 -2.18 -9.68 11.03
CA SER A 193 -1.21 -10.68 11.47
C SER A 193 0.09 -10.06 12.02
N VAL A 194 0.77 -10.78 12.92
CA VAL A 194 2.05 -10.33 13.49
C VAL A 194 3.07 -9.97 12.39
N PRO A 195 3.29 -10.79 11.35
CA PRO A 195 4.25 -10.45 10.29
C PRO A 195 3.90 -9.16 9.56
N MET A 196 2.60 -8.89 9.32
CA MET A 196 2.17 -7.63 8.70
C MET A 196 2.47 -6.41 9.60
N ARG A 197 2.28 -6.54 10.91
CA ARG A 197 2.59 -5.45 11.85
C ARG A 197 4.08 -5.13 11.91
N LEU A 198 4.95 -6.14 11.70
CA LEU A 198 6.39 -5.95 11.59
C LEU A 198 6.80 -5.42 10.20
N ALA A 199 6.04 -5.75 9.15
CA ALA A 199 6.32 -5.27 7.81
C ALA A 199 6.21 -3.75 7.72
N VAL A 200 5.19 -3.12 8.33
CA VAL A 200 5.01 -1.67 8.27
C VAL A 200 6.26 -0.88 8.72
N PRO A 201 6.79 -1.04 9.94
CA PRO A 201 7.99 -0.33 10.36
C PRO A 201 9.22 -0.72 9.54
N ALA A 202 9.35 -1.97 9.10
CA ALA A 202 10.46 -2.38 8.23
C ALA A 202 10.45 -1.64 6.89
N GLY A 203 9.29 -1.52 6.24
CA GLY A 203 9.15 -0.80 4.97
C GLY A 203 9.31 0.72 5.11
N VAL A 204 8.81 1.31 6.21
CA VAL A 204 9.04 2.73 6.51
C VAL A 204 10.52 2.99 6.78
N ALA A 205 11.19 2.14 7.56
CA ALA A 205 12.62 2.25 7.80
C ALA A 205 13.43 2.09 6.50
N ALA A 206 13.06 1.15 5.64
CA ALA A 206 13.68 0.97 4.32
C ALA A 206 13.55 2.23 3.45
N ALA A 207 12.39 2.91 3.48
CA ALA A 207 12.20 4.16 2.78
C ALA A 207 13.12 5.26 3.34
N VAL A 208 13.17 5.41 4.66
CA VAL A 208 13.99 6.44 5.33
C VAL A 208 15.47 6.29 4.99
N VAL A 209 16.03 5.09 5.14
CA VAL A 209 17.47 4.88 4.90
C VAL A 209 17.84 5.07 3.43
N GLN A 210 16.99 4.60 2.50
CA GLN A 210 17.23 4.78 1.06
C GLN A 210 17.10 6.25 0.66
N VAL A 211 16.10 6.97 1.17
CA VAL A 211 15.95 8.41 0.93
C VAL A 211 17.16 9.17 1.47
N ALA A 212 17.59 8.88 2.71
CA ALA A 212 18.76 9.51 3.30
C ALA A 212 20.04 9.27 2.48
N GLY A 213 20.24 8.03 2.00
CA GLY A 213 21.32 7.71 1.08
C GLY A 213 21.21 8.51 -0.21
N LEU A 214 20.08 8.43 -0.91
CA LEU A 214 19.90 9.04 -2.23
C LEU A 214 19.97 10.58 -2.22
N LEU A 215 19.41 11.23 -1.21
CA LEU A 215 19.38 12.70 -1.10
C LEU A 215 20.77 13.33 -0.92
N ARG A 216 21.81 12.54 -0.62
CA ARG A 216 23.19 13.06 -0.64
C ARG A 216 23.58 13.63 -2.01
N TRP A 217 23.07 13.05 -3.10
CA TRP A 217 23.38 13.47 -4.47
C TRP A 217 22.86 14.85 -4.83
N PRO A 218 21.59 15.20 -4.55
CA PRO A 218 21.11 16.56 -4.78
C PRO A 218 21.55 17.57 -3.70
N LEU A 219 21.80 17.13 -2.46
CA LEU A 219 22.03 18.07 -1.34
C LEU A 219 23.50 18.32 -1.00
N LEU A 220 24.35 17.29 -1.05
CA LEU A 220 25.74 17.37 -0.58
C LEU A 220 26.75 17.35 -1.72
N VAL A 221 26.55 16.45 -2.70
CA VAL A 221 27.49 16.25 -3.81
C VAL A 221 27.75 17.51 -4.64
N PRO A 222 26.79 18.44 -4.89
CA PRO A 222 27.09 19.67 -5.62
C PRO A 222 28.18 20.52 -4.93
N GLY A 223 28.15 20.59 -3.60
CA GLY A 223 29.15 21.31 -2.82
C GLY A 223 30.52 20.65 -2.89
N TYR A 224 30.57 19.32 -2.75
CA TYR A 224 31.83 18.56 -2.91
C TYR A 224 32.40 18.68 -4.32
N ALA A 225 31.53 18.63 -5.33
CA ALA A 225 31.92 18.73 -6.72
C ALA A 225 32.47 20.12 -7.06
N ALA A 226 31.85 21.19 -6.56
CA ALA A 226 32.35 22.56 -6.73
C ALA A 226 33.71 22.77 -6.03
N ALA A 227 33.84 22.36 -4.77
CA ALA A 227 35.11 22.46 -4.03
C ALA A 227 36.21 21.60 -4.66
N ALA A 228 35.88 20.43 -5.20
CA ALA A 228 36.85 19.58 -5.89
C ALA A 228 37.40 20.16 -7.21
N ALA A 229 36.84 21.26 -7.73
CA ALA A 229 37.35 21.96 -8.90
C ALA A 229 38.49 22.94 -8.56
N ASP A 230 38.60 23.40 -7.31
CA ASP A 230 39.67 24.26 -6.84
C ASP A 230 40.83 23.41 -6.27
N PRO A 231 42.06 23.50 -6.84
CA PRO A 231 43.21 22.74 -6.35
C PRO A 231 43.47 22.90 -4.85
N SER A 232 43.16 24.07 -4.27
CA SER A 232 43.40 24.37 -2.86
C SER A 232 42.46 23.62 -1.90
N THR A 233 41.26 23.27 -2.36
CA THR A 233 40.24 22.58 -1.54
C THR A 233 39.93 21.16 -2.01
N ALA A 234 40.48 20.73 -3.14
CA ALA A 234 40.16 19.45 -3.77
C ALA A 234 40.44 18.21 -2.91
N ALA A 235 41.54 18.19 -2.16
CA ALA A 235 41.87 17.07 -1.28
C ALA A 235 40.82 16.91 -0.16
N ALA A 236 40.46 18.02 0.49
CA ALA A 236 39.45 18.04 1.55
C ALA A 236 38.06 17.65 1.01
N ALA A 237 37.67 18.18 -0.15
CA ALA A 237 36.41 17.85 -0.79
C ALA A 237 36.28 16.35 -1.12
N ARG A 238 37.34 15.73 -1.66
CA ARG A 238 37.38 14.28 -1.94
C ARG A 238 37.29 13.45 -0.66
N ALA A 239 37.96 13.87 0.42
CA ALA A 239 37.88 13.20 1.72
C ALA A 239 36.46 13.27 2.31
N SER A 240 35.82 14.45 2.29
CA SER A 240 34.44 14.63 2.74
C SER A 240 33.46 13.80 1.89
N PHE A 241 33.61 13.82 0.57
CA PHE A 241 32.80 12.98 -0.32
C PHE A 241 32.97 11.50 0.00
N THR A 242 34.21 11.01 0.17
CA THR A 242 34.50 9.60 0.49
C THR A 242 33.78 9.16 1.76
N THR A 243 33.87 9.96 2.82
CA THR A 243 33.19 9.68 4.09
C THR A 243 31.67 9.65 3.92
N ALA A 244 31.09 10.64 3.24
CA ALA A 244 29.65 10.70 3.01
C ALA A 244 29.17 9.55 2.10
N HIS A 245 29.95 9.21 1.07
CA HIS A 245 29.66 8.13 0.13
C HIS A 245 29.66 6.77 0.83
N PHE A 246 30.63 6.52 1.71
CA PHE A 246 30.65 5.29 2.51
C PHE A 246 29.52 5.23 3.54
N ILE A 247 29.37 6.26 4.38
CA ILE A 247 28.39 6.21 5.49
C ILE A 247 26.96 6.30 4.96
N LEU A 248 26.62 7.34 4.20
CA LEU A 248 25.25 7.55 3.73
C LEU A 248 24.90 6.66 2.55
N GLY A 249 25.85 6.44 1.63
CA GLY A 249 25.66 5.56 0.48
C GLY A 249 25.70 4.10 0.88
N THR A 250 26.89 3.58 1.16
CA THR A 250 27.12 2.14 1.34
C THR A 250 26.48 1.56 2.61
N VAL A 251 26.68 2.20 3.77
CA VAL A 251 26.19 1.67 5.04
C VAL A 251 24.68 1.94 5.19
N VAL A 252 24.26 3.20 5.10
CA VAL A 252 22.86 3.58 5.33
C VAL A 252 21.97 3.22 4.14
N GLY A 253 22.25 3.79 2.97
CA GLY A 253 21.37 3.67 1.81
C GLY A 253 21.31 2.26 1.24
N GLU A 254 22.46 1.63 1.03
CA GLU A 254 22.56 0.33 0.37
C GLU A 254 22.40 -0.82 1.39
N THR A 255 23.27 -0.94 2.39
CA THR A 255 23.26 -2.12 3.28
C THR A 255 21.95 -2.25 4.07
N PHE A 256 21.54 -1.21 4.80
CA PHE A 256 20.25 -1.25 5.50
C PHE A 256 19.07 -1.22 4.52
N GLY A 257 19.21 -0.54 3.37
CA GLY A 257 18.18 -0.54 2.33
C GLY A 257 17.87 -1.93 1.78
N TYR A 258 18.90 -2.71 1.44
CA TYR A 258 18.79 -4.09 0.96
C TYR A 258 18.19 -5.00 2.02
N LEU A 259 18.71 -4.92 3.26
CA LEU A 259 18.23 -5.73 4.38
C LEU A 259 16.74 -5.48 4.67
N LEU A 260 16.35 -4.21 4.80
CA LEU A 260 14.98 -3.83 5.17
C LEU A 260 13.99 -4.06 4.02
N THR A 261 14.39 -3.82 2.76
CA THR A 261 13.56 -4.13 1.58
C THR A 261 13.32 -5.63 1.46
N SER A 262 14.35 -6.45 1.68
CA SER A 262 14.23 -7.91 1.69
C SER A 262 13.34 -8.38 2.84
N ALA A 263 13.59 -7.90 4.07
CA ALA A 263 12.80 -8.24 5.25
C ALA A 263 11.32 -7.87 5.07
N TRP A 264 11.02 -6.65 4.58
CA TRP A 264 9.66 -6.23 4.27
C TRP A 264 9.00 -7.21 3.29
N THR A 265 9.67 -7.53 2.18
CA THR A 265 9.12 -8.41 1.15
C THR A 265 8.80 -9.80 1.72
N LEU A 266 9.73 -10.40 2.46
CA LEU A 266 9.51 -11.70 3.10
C LEU A 266 8.38 -11.67 4.14
N LEU A 267 8.27 -10.61 4.94
CA LEU A 267 7.18 -10.44 5.90
C LEU A 267 5.82 -10.32 5.21
N ILE A 268 5.73 -9.59 4.08
CA ILE A 268 4.52 -9.53 3.26
C ILE A 268 4.13 -10.91 2.73
N LEU A 269 5.11 -11.66 2.22
CA LEU A 269 4.86 -13.02 1.73
C LEU A 269 4.32 -13.94 2.82
N VAL A 270 4.91 -13.91 4.02
CA VAL A 270 4.42 -14.71 5.16
C VAL A 270 3.02 -14.26 5.58
N ALA A 271 2.79 -12.95 5.69
CA ALA A 271 1.49 -12.39 6.10
C ALA A 271 0.35 -12.71 5.12
N LEU A 272 0.67 -12.86 3.84
CA LEU A 272 -0.29 -13.03 2.76
C LEU A 272 -0.29 -14.44 2.14
N TYR A 273 0.57 -15.34 2.61
CA TYR A 273 0.80 -16.68 2.02
C TYR A 273 -0.48 -17.48 1.76
N ARG A 274 -1.40 -17.50 2.73
CA ARG A 274 -2.65 -18.28 2.63
C ARG A 274 -3.76 -17.58 1.87
N THR A 275 -3.65 -16.26 1.71
CA THR A 275 -4.76 -15.43 1.23
C THR A 275 -4.50 -14.86 -0.15
N PHE A 276 -3.27 -14.85 -0.66
CA PHE A 276 -2.86 -14.09 -1.85
C PHE A 276 -2.24 -14.95 -2.96
N ALA A 277 -2.69 -14.73 -4.20
CA ALA A 277 -2.17 -15.09 -5.54
C ALA A 277 -1.50 -16.46 -5.84
N GLY A 278 -1.33 -17.36 -4.87
CA GLY A 278 -0.76 -18.70 -5.10
C GLY A 278 0.77 -18.71 -5.21
N ARG A 279 1.32 -19.89 -5.55
CA ARG A 279 2.76 -20.22 -5.41
C ARG A 279 3.69 -19.33 -6.23
N TRP A 280 3.30 -18.90 -7.44
CA TRP A 280 4.16 -18.09 -8.30
C TRP A 280 4.49 -16.72 -7.69
N PHE A 281 3.52 -16.09 -7.03
CA PHE A 281 3.71 -14.79 -6.38
C PHE A 281 4.68 -14.87 -5.21
N THR A 282 4.57 -15.95 -4.43
CA THR A 282 5.51 -16.24 -3.33
C THR A 282 6.90 -16.55 -3.86
N VAL A 283 7.04 -17.39 -4.88
CA VAL A 283 8.36 -17.74 -5.45
C VAL A 283 9.04 -16.50 -6.03
N LEU A 284 8.34 -15.72 -6.85
CA LEU A 284 8.90 -14.50 -7.44
C LEU A 284 9.34 -13.51 -6.35
N GLY A 285 8.48 -13.27 -5.35
CA GLY A 285 8.80 -12.38 -4.24
C GLY A 285 9.99 -12.89 -3.42
N SER A 286 10.03 -14.18 -3.07
CA SER A 286 11.12 -14.78 -2.30
C SER A 286 12.45 -14.74 -3.03
N VAL A 287 12.47 -15.12 -4.31
CA VAL A 287 13.69 -15.05 -5.14
C VAL A 287 14.18 -13.61 -5.24
N SER A 288 13.28 -12.65 -5.52
CA SER A 288 13.66 -11.23 -5.57
C SER A 288 14.24 -10.72 -4.25
N ALA A 289 13.62 -11.06 -3.11
CA ALA A 289 14.08 -10.63 -1.79
C ALA A 289 15.44 -11.22 -1.42
N LEU A 290 15.69 -12.49 -1.75
CA LEU A 290 16.97 -13.13 -1.48
C LEU A 290 18.08 -12.56 -2.36
N LEU A 291 17.81 -12.28 -3.63
CA LEU A 291 18.74 -11.62 -4.54
C LEU A 291 19.04 -10.17 -4.13
N ILE A 292 18.05 -9.42 -3.64
CA ILE A 292 18.30 -8.09 -3.08
C ILE A 292 19.20 -8.20 -1.84
N LEU A 293 18.95 -9.18 -0.96
CA LEU A 293 19.71 -9.36 0.27
C LEU A 293 21.20 -9.63 0.02
N THR A 294 21.57 -10.27 -1.09
CA THR A 294 22.99 -10.47 -1.42
C THR A 294 23.74 -9.16 -1.57
N GLY A 295 23.06 -8.05 -1.88
CA GLY A 295 23.64 -6.71 -1.97
C GLY A 295 24.32 -6.22 -0.68
N VAL A 296 24.00 -6.81 0.48
CA VAL A 296 24.74 -6.55 1.75
C VAL A 296 26.23 -6.92 1.62
N LEU A 297 26.57 -7.81 0.68
CA LEU A 297 27.94 -8.22 0.36
C LEU A 297 28.57 -7.35 -0.75
N SER A 298 27.89 -6.31 -1.25
CA SER A 298 28.41 -5.38 -2.27
C SER A 298 29.79 -4.80 -1.91
N PRO A 299 30.09 -4.45 -0.63
CA PRO A 299 31.41 -3.94 -0.25
C PRO A 299 32.58 -4.92 -0.50
N VAL A 300 32.30 -6.20 -0.73
CA VAL A 300 33.33 -7.20 -1.09
C VAL A 300 33.83 -7.00 -2.54
N GLY A 301 33.07 -6.29 -3.38
CA GLY A 301 33.46 -5.96 -4.75
C GLY A 301 33.36 -7.12 -5.74
N LEU A 302 32.49 -8.10 -5.48
CA LEU A 302 32.30 -9.25 -6.37
C LEU A 302 31.26 -8.95 -7.46
N PRO A 303 31.59 -9.06 -8.76
CA PRO A 303 30.64 -8.74 -9.85
C PRO A 303 29.35 -9.57 -9.82
N VAL A 304 29.42 -10.81 -9.32
CA VAL A 304 28.25 -11.68 -9.17
C VAL A 304 27.24 -11.13 -8.14
N VAL A 305 27.71 -10.43 -7.11
CA VAL A 305 26.84 -9.82 -6.10
C VAL A 305 26.07 -8.64 -6.70
N ASP A 306 26.75 -7.80 -7.48
CA ASP A 306 26.13 -6.66 -8.16
C ASP A 306 25.07 -7.13 -9.17
N LEU A 307 25.41 -8.14 -9.97
CA LEU A 307 24.47 -8.72 -10.94
C LEU A 307 23.26 -9.36 -10.24
N ALA A 308 23.49 -10.11 -9.16
CA ALA A 308 22.41 -10.72 -8.39
C ALA A 308 21.48 -9.65 -7.80
N ASN A 309 22.03 -8.60 -7.19
CA ASN A 309 21.26 -7.51 -6.62
C ASN A 309 20.44 -6.76 -7.69
N PHE A 310 21.05 -6.45 -8.84
CA PHE A 310 20.36 -5.84 -9.98
C PHE A 310 19.17 -6.69 -10.46
N ILE A 311 19.39 -7.99 -10.70
CA ILE A 311 18.32 -8.92 -11.09
C ILE A 311 17.24 -8.97 -10.01
N GLY A 312 17.63 -8.97 -8.73
CA GLY A 312 16.72 -8.91 -7.59
C GLY A 312 15.76 -7.73 -7.66
N TYR A 313 16.26 -6.53 -7.91
CA TYR A 313 15.42 -5.32 -8.03
C TYR A 313 14.52 -5.30 -9.27
N VAL A 314 14.98 -5.86 -10.40
CA VAL A 314 14.14 -6.02 -11.60
C VAL A 314 12.97 -6.96 -11.29
N LEU A 315 13.25 -8.14 -10.72
CA LEU A 315 12.22 -9.11 -10.33
C LEU A 315 11.29 -8.54 -9.27
N TRP A 316 11.82 -7.77 -8.31
CA TRP A 316 11.03 -7.12 -7.28
C TRP A 316 10.10 -6.06 -7.86
N SER A 317 10.55 -5.29 -8.85
CA SER A 317 9.71 -4.31 -9.56
C SER A 317 8.54 -4.99 -10.28
N LEU A 318 8.80 -6.12 -10.95
CA LEU A 318 7.74 -6.94 -11.55
C LEU A 318 6.78 -7.47 -10.48
N TRP A 319 7.31 -7.90 -9.34
CA TRP A 319 6.52 -8.37 -8.21
C TRP A 319 5.63 -7.27 -7.61
N LEU A 320 6.11 -6.03 -7.49
CA LEU A 320 5.28 -4.89 -7.03
C LEU A 320 4.13 -4.59 -8.00
N ILE A 321 4.39 -4.60 -9.31
CA ILE A 321 3.35 -4.40 -10.33
C ILE A 321 2.33 -5.53 -10.26
N ALA A 322 2.81 -6.78 -10.15
CA ALA A 322 1.94 -7.94 -9.98
C ALA A 322 1.09 -7.82 -8.70
N PHE A 323 1.68 -7.39 -7.59
CA PHE A 323 0.98 -7.16 -6.33
C PHE A 323 -0.12 -6.10 -6.51
N ALA A 324 0.18 -4.97 -7.15
CA ALA A 324 -0.79 -3.92 -7.45
C ALA A 324 -1.96 -4.44 -8.28
N VAL A 325 -1.70 -5.19 -9.36
CA VAL A 325 -2.73 -5.78 -10.22
C VAL A 325 -3.64 -6.73 -9.42
N LEU A 326 -3.06 -7.55 -8.54
CA LEU A 326 -3.81 -8.46 -7.68
C LEU A 326 -4.69 -7.71 -6.67
N LEU A 327 -4.21 -6.60 -6.12
CA LEU A 327 -5.01 -5.73 -5.24
C LEU A 327 -6.20 -5.12 -5.98
N LEU A 328 -5.98 -4.65 -7.22
CA LEU A 328 -7.05 -4.07 -8.04
C LEU A 328 -8.09 -5.12 -8.45
N ARG A 329 -7.67 -6.32 -8.86
CA ARG A 329 -8.59 -7.41 -9.25
C ARG A 329 -9.49 -7.87 -8.10
N ARG A 330 -8.98 -7.87 -6.87
CA ARG A 330 -9.76 -8.25 -5.68
C ARG A 330 -10.77 -7.20 -5.25
N ALA A 331 -10.56 -5.94 -5.61
CA ALA A 331 -11.55 -4.89 -5.40
C ALA A 331 -12.76 -5.03 -6.35
N VAL A 332 -12.57 -5.68 -7.51
CA VAL A 332 -13.60 -5.84 -8.56
C VAL A 332 -14.40 -7.14 -8.39
N ALA A 333 -13.93 -8.10 -7.60
CA ALA A 333 -14.62 -9.36 -7.36
C ALA A 333 -15.90 -9.17 -6.51
N VAL A 334 -16.99 -8.76 -7.16
CA VAL A 334 -18.36 -8.94 -6.69
C VAL A 334 -18.65 -10.45 -6.68
N PRO A 335 -19.06 -11.06 -5.57
CA PRO A 335 -19.58 -12.43 -5.61
C PRO A 335 -20.86 -12.42 -6.46
N ARG A 336 -20.89 -13.27 -7.49
CA ARG A 336 -22.12 -13.62 -8.18
C ARG A 336 -22.99 -14.48 -7.27
#